data_AF-A0A1H7J2G5-F1
#
_entry.id   AF-A0A1H7J2G5-F1
#
_cell.length_a   1.000
_cell.length_b   1.000
_cell.length_c   1.000
_cell.angle_alpha   90.00
_cell.angle_beta   90.00
_cell.angle_gamma   90.00
#
_symmetry.space_group_name_H-M   'P 1'
#
loop_
_entity.id
_entity.type
_entity.pdbx_description
1 polymer ?
#
loop_
_entity_poly.entity_id
_entity_poly.type
_entity_poly.pdbx_seq_one_letter_code
_entity_poly.pdbx_strand_id
1 'polypeptide(L)'
;MEHTHTVEGHEHQEHEGSTKTIWKTFWILLCVTVVEVALAFLHLETGFPSRLVLNAIFVGLTIVKAFFIVAEFMHLRHEIKNLILTILIPLMLFVWFIIAFLADGDSWKNMRKDLSPGAPRQELPAVHTEEGHH
;
A
#
# COMPACT_ATOMS: atom_id res chain seq x y z
N MET A 1 -56.02 -18.76 23.42
CA MET A 1 -54.77 -19.51 23.67
C MET A 1 -53.75 -18.93 22.72
N GLU A 2 -52.93 -18.02 23.23
CA GLU A 2 -51.82 -17.39 22.50
C GLU A 2 -50.78 -18.44 22.18
N HIS A 3 -50.34 -18.48 20.92
CA HIS A 3 -49.17 -19.25 20.52
C HIS A 3 -47.95 -18.34 20.69
N THR A 4 -47.28 -18.52 21.83
CA THR A 4 -45.98 -17.95 22.18
C THR A 4 -44.94 -18.25 21.11
N HIS A 5 -44.23 -17.20 20.71
CA HIS A 5 -43.00 -17.22 19.92
C HIS A 5 -42.02 -18.28 20.42
N THR A 6 -41.82 -19.33 19.63
CA THR A 6 -40.60 -20.14 19.69
C THR A 6 -39.55 -19.47 18.82
N VAL A 7 -38.77 -18.58 19.43
CA VAL A 7 -37.47 -18.17 18.90
C VAL A 7 -36.53 -19.36 19.12
N GLU A 8 -36.58 -20.33 18.20
CA GLU A 8 -35.56 -21.39 18.15
C GLU A 8 -34.28 -20.81 17.55
N GLY A 9 -33.21 -20.93 18.32
CA GLY A 9 -31.90 -20.32 18.06
C GLY A 9 -31.31 -20.77 16.73
N HIS A 10 -30.99 -19.78 15.91
CA HIS A 10 -30.38 -19.95 14.59
C HIS A 10 -28.99 -19.30 14.55
N GLU A 11 -28.11 -19.59 15.52
CA GLU A 11 -26.81 -18.88 15.67
C GLU A 11 -25.56 -19.76 15.79
N HIS A 12 -25.59 -21.06 15.43
CA HIS A 12 -24.42 -21.93 15.67
C HIS A 12 -23.95 -22.77 14.47
N GLN A 13 -23.90 -22.24 13.24
CA GLN A 13 -23.31 -23.00 12.11
C GLN A 13 -22.43 -22.23 11.10
N GLU A 14 -21.99 -21.00 11.35
CA GLU A 14 -21.15 -20.26 10.37
C GLU A 14 -19.69 -19.95 10.78
N HIS A 15 -19.27 -20.22 12.02
CA HIS A 15 -17.93 -19.80 12.47
C HIS A 15 -16.81 -20.85 12.33
N GLU A 16 -17.13 -22.12 12.11
CA GLU A 16 -16.12 -23.19 12.17
C GLU A 16 -15.35 -23.37 10.85
N GLY A 17 -15.96 -23.08 9.71
CA GLY A 17 -15.32 -23.23 8.39
C GLY A 17 -14.22 -22.20 8.10
N SER A 18 -14.36 -20.98 8.63
CA SER A 18 -13.42 -19.88 8.36
C SER A 18 -12.11 -20.02 9.15
N THR A 19 -12.20 -20.36 10.44
CA THR A 19 -11.05 -20.46 11.36
C THR A 19 -10.00 -21.48 10.89
N LYS A 20 -10.44 -22.64 10.38
CA LYS A 20 -9.54 -23.69 9.89
C LYS A 20 -8.73 -23.24 8.67
N THR A 21 -9.33 -22.43 7.80
CA THR A 21 -8.67 -21.95 6.59
C THR A 21 -7.66 -20.84 6.91
N ILE A 22 -8.01 -19.95 7.84
CA ILE A 22 -7.09 -18.94 8.39
C ILE A 22 -5.86 -19.61 8.99
N TRP A 23 -6.04 -20.64 9.81
CA TRP A 23 -4.92 -21.39 10.41
C TRP A 23 -4.05 -22.09 9.36
N LYS A 24 -4.65 -22.67 8.32
CA LYS A 24 -3.90 -23.29 7.21
C LYS A 24 -3.02 -22.26 6.52
N THR A 25 -3.59 -21.10 6.19
CA THR A 25 -2.88 -20.03 5.49
C THR A 25 -1.82 -19.42 6.37
N PHE A 26 -2.09 -19.20 7.66
CA PHE A 26 -1.09 -18.77 8.64
C PHE A 26 0.17 -19.66 8.62
N TRP A 27 0.00 -20.98 8.67
CA TRP A 27 1.14 -21.91 8.61
C TRP A 27 1.90 -21.85 7.29
N ILE A 28 1.20 -21.70 6.16
CA ILE A 28 1.82 -21.54 4.84
C ILE A 28 2.67 -20.27 4.83
N LEU A 29 2.12 -19.14 5.26
CA LEU A 29 2.85 -17.87 5.31
C LEU A 29 4.03 -17.93 6.28
N LEU A 30 3.85 -18.58 7.44
CA LEU A 30 4.92 -18.76 8.40
C LEU A 30 6.09 -19.54 7.77
N CYS A 31 5.80 -20.68 7.13
CA CYS A 31 6.81 -21.46 6.42
C CYS A 31 7.53 -20.65 5.34
N VAL A 32 6.79 -19.93 4.49
CA VAL A 32 7.39 -19.06 3.46
C VAL A 32 8.33 -18.02 4.09
N THR A 33 7.92 -17.40 5.21
CA THR A 33 8.72 -16.39 5.90
C THR A 33 9.98 -17.00 6.54
N VAL A 34 9.87 -18.20 7.12
CA VAL A 34 11.02 -18.93 7.66
C VAL A 34 12.01 -19.28 6.56
N VAL A 35 11.53 -19.71 5.39
CA VAL A 35 12.36 -20.00 4.22
C VAL A 35 13.09 -18.74 3.72
N GLU A 36 12.42 -17.59 3.66
CA GLU A 36 13.07 -16.31 3.31
C GLU A 36 14.21 -15.99 4.28
N VAL A 37 13.96 -16.06 5.59
CA VAL A 37 14.98 -15.77 6.60
C VAL A 37 16.15 -16.76 6.50
N ALA A 38 15.87 -18.05 6.32
CA ALA A 38 16.90 -19.07 6.14
C ALA A 38 17.77 -18.82 4.89
N LEU A 39 17.16 -18.45 3.77
CA LEU A 39 17.88 -18.05 2.55
C LEU A 39 18.73 -16.79 2.77
N ALA A 40 18.25 -15.83 3.56
CA ALA A 40 19.03 -14.65 3.95
C ALA A 40 20.30 -15.05 4.72
N PHE A 41 20.15 -15.90 5.73
CA PHE A 41 21.25 -16.40 6.54
C PHE A 41 22.25 -17.21 5.71
N LEU A 42 21.76 -18.10 4.83
CA LEU A 42 22.61 -18.90 3.97
C LEU A 42 23.48 -18.02 3.05
N HIS A 43 22.91 -16.96 2.48
CA HIS A 43 23.67 -16.01 1.67
C HIS A 43 24.70 -15.22 2.48
N LEU A 44 24.38 -14.84 3.72
CA LEU A 44 25.34 -14.16 4.60
C LEU A 44 26.54 -15.05 4.96
N GLU A 45 26.32 -16.35 5.15
CA GLU A 45 27.36 -17.28 5.58
C GLU A 45 28.18 -17.84 4.42
N THR A 46 27.55 -18.14 3.29
CA THR A 46 28.21 -18.82 2.16
C THR A 46 28.51 -17.91 0.96
N GLY A 47 27.95 -16.68 0.93
CA GLY A 47 28.04 -15.78 -0.21
C GLY A 47 27.27 -16.25 -1.46
N PHE A 48 26.55 -17.37 -1.36
CA PHE A 48 25.77 -17.99 -2.44
C PHE A 48 24.30 -18.11 -1.99
N PRO A 49 23.28 -17.88 -2.84
CA PRO A 49 23.32 -17.50 -4.26
C PRO A 49 23.69 -16.01 -4.48
N SER A 50 23.91 -15.61 -5.73
CA SER A 50 24.15 -14.19 -6.09
C SER A 50 23.05 -13.28 -5.53
N ARG A 51 23.43 -12.07 -5.09
CA ARG A 51 22.51 -11.03 -4.57
C ARG A 51 21.32 -10.78 -5.50
N LEU A 52 21.53 -10.83 -6.80
CA LEU A 52 20.49 -10.59 -7.81
C LEU A 52 19.44 -11.71 -7.80
N VAL A 53 19.89 -12.96 -7.70
CA VAL A 53 19.02 -14.14 -7.61
C VAL A 53 18.27 -14.15 -6.28
N LEU A 54 18.96 -13.84 -5.18
CA LEU A 54 18.34 -13.75 -3.87
C LEU A 54 17.24 -12.68 -3.86
N ASN A 55 17.52 -11.47 -4.35
CA ASN A 55 16.53 -10.41 -4.44
C ASN A 55 15.32 -10.82 -5.29
N ALA A 56 15.54 -11.50 -6.43
CA ALA A 56 14.45 -12.00 -7.26
C ALA A 56 13.58 -13.03 -6.51
N ILE A 57 14.20 -13.94 -5.76
CA ILE A 57 13.51 -14.92 -4.91
C ILE A 57 12.68 -14.21 -3.84
N PHE A 58 13.27 -13.25 -3.11
CA PHE A 58 12.56 -12.50 -2.07
C PHE A 58 11.37 -11.73 -2.61
N VAL A 59 11.53 -11.05 -3.75
CA VAL A 59 10.41 -10.36 -4.42
C VAL A 59 9.33 -11.36 -4.81
N GLY A 60 9.71 -12.50 -5.39
CA GLY A 60 8.76 -13.57 -5.75
C GLY A 60 7.99 -14.13 -4.55
N LEU A 61 8.68 -14.49 -3.46
CA LEU A 61 8.07 -15.00 -2.24
C LEU A 61 7.18 -13.94 -1.57
N THR A 62 7.57 -12.67 -1.61
CA THR A 62 6.77 -11.55 -1.11
C THR A 62 5.47 -11.40 -1.90
N ILE A 63 5.50 -11.51 -3.24
CA ILE A 63 4.29 -11.47 -4.08
C ILE A 63 3.37 -12.65 -3.75
N VAL A 64 3.94 -13.86 -3.65
CA VAL A 64 3.17 -15.07 -3.30
C VAL A 64 2.51 -14.89 -1.94
N LYS A 65 3.25 -14.41 -0.94
CA LYS A 65 2.73 -14.11 0.40
C LYS A 65 1.60 -13.10 0.34
N ALA A 66 1.78 -11.98 -0.39
CA ALA A 66 0.75 -10.97 -0.55
C ALA A 66 -0.53 -11.54 -1.19
N PHE A 67 -0.40 -12.41 -2.20
CA PHE A 67 -1.54 -13.10 -2.80
C PHE A 67 -2.29 -13.96 -1.79
N PHE A 68 -1.60 -14.78 -1.00
CA PHE A 68 -2.24 -15.58 0.05
C PHE A 68 -2.87 -14.74 1.15
N ILE A 69 -2.26 -13.60 1.51
CA ILE A 69 -2.83 -12.68 2.50
C ILE A 69 -4.17 -12.15 2.00
N VAL A 70 -4.15 -11.61 0.79
CA VAL A 70 -5.30 -10.95 0.16
C VAL A 70 -6.41 -11.95 -0.15
N ALA A 71 -6.07 -13.14 -0.67
CA ALA A 71 -7.04 -14.19 -0.95
C ALA A 71 -7.77 -14.68 0.30
N GLU A 72 -7.04 -14.95 1.40
CA GLU A 72 -7.61 -15.64 2.56
C GLU A 72 -8.02 -14.74 3.71
N PHE A 73 -7.17 -13.80 4.14
CA PHE A 73 -7.50 -12.91 5.26
C PHE A 73 -8.54 -11.86 4.89
N MET A 74 -8.77 -11.69 3.59
CA MET A 74 -9.72 -10.72 3.12
C MET A 74 -10.95 -11.33 2.45
N HIS A 75 -11.22 -12.62 2.71
CA HIS A 75 -12.46 -13.29 2.32
C HIS A 75 -12.78 -13.12 0.82
N LEU A 76 -11.74 -13.07 -0.02
CA LEU A 76 -11.86 -12.74 -1.45
C LEU A 76 -12.33 -13.92 -2.31
N ARG A 77 -12.76 -15.03 -1.71
CA ARG A 77 -13.27 -16.14 -2.51
C ARG A 77 -14.71 -15.90 -3.00
N HIS A 78 -15.50 -15.09 -2.31
CA HIS A 78 -16.90 -14.80 -2.69
C HIS A 78 -17.30 -13.32 -2.67
N GLU A 79 -16.60 -12.42 -1.96
CA GLU A 79 -17.06 -11.03 -1.76
C GLU A 79 -16.12 -9.96 -2.35
N ILE A 80 -15.55 -10.25 -3.52
CA ILE A 80 -14.33 -9.61 -4.06
C ILE A 80 -14.42 -8.08 -4.23
N LYS A 81 -15.61 -7.53 -4.47
CA LYS A 81 -15.77 -6.13 -4.89
C LYS A 81 -15.68 -5.14 -3.72
N ASN A 82 -16.36 -5.42 -2.61
CA ASN A 82 -16.37 -4.51 -1.47
C ASN A 82 -15.00 -4.42 -0.81
N LEU A 83 -14.29 -5.54 -0.77
CA LEU A 83 -13.02 -5.60 -0.09
C LEU A 83 -11.85 -5.10 -0.95
N ILE A 84 -11.88 -5.28 -2.28
CA ILE A 84 -10.94 -4.53 -3.14
C ILE A 84 -11.12 -3.03 -2.92
N LEU A 85 -12.36 -2.54 -2.80
CA LEU A 85 -12.61 -1.11 -2.58
C LEU A 85 -12.03 -0.60 -1.26
N THR A 86 -12.15 -1.36 -0.15
CA THR A 86 -11.61 -0.93 1.16
C THR A 86 -10.09 -0.90 1.22
N ILE A 87 -9.38 -1.70 0.42
CA ILE A 87 -7.91 -1.63 0.29
C ILE A 87 -7.49 -0.59 -0.74
N LEU A 88 -8.18 -0.55 -1.88
CA LEU A 88 -7.78 0.24 -3.03
C LEU A 88 -7.97 1.74 -2.78
N ILE A 89 -9.03 2.15 -2.07
CA ILE A 89 -9.24 3.56 -1.72
C ILE A 89 -8.07 4.12 -0.89
N PRO A 90 -7.70 3.55 0.28
CA PRO A 90 -6.58 4.07 1.06
C PRO A 90 -5.24 3.94 0.33
N LEU A 91 -5.04 2.88 -0.48
CA LEU A 91 -3.84 2.74 -1.29
C LEU A 91 -3.73 3.84 -2.36
N MET A 92 -4.82 4.13 -3.07
CA MET A 92 -4.86 5.16 -4.11
C MET A 92 -4.62 6.55 -3.51
N LEU A 93 -5.21 6.83 -2.34
CA LEU A 93 -4.97 8.07 -1.61
C LEU A 93 -3.49 8.20 -1.22
N PHE A 94 -2.86 7.12 -0.75
CA PHE A 94 -1.45 7.11 -0.39
C PHE A 94 -0.53 7.37 -1.59
N VAL A 95 -0.78 6.71 -2.73
CA VAL A 95 0.00 6.93 -3.97
C VAL A 95 -0.16 8.37 -4.46
N TRP A 96 -1.39 8.90 -4.45
CA TRP A 96 -1.64 10.31 -4.80
C TRP A 96 -0.89 11.26 -3.87
N PHE A 97 -0.86 10.99 -2.57
CA PHE A 97 -0.14 11.79 -1.58
C PHE A 97 1.37 11.81 -1.82
N ILE A 98 1.97 10.66 -2.17
CA ILE A 98 3.40 10.60 -2.55
C ILE A 98 3.67 11.48 -3.76
N ILE A 99 2.84 11.41 -4.80
CA ILE A 99 3.01 12.23 -6.01
C ILE A 99 2.89 13.72 -5.67
N ALA A 100 1.89 14.10 -4.86
CA ALA A 100 1.69 15.47 -4.43
C ALA A 100 2.90 16.01 -3.65
N PHE A 101 3.45 15.22 -2.72
CA PHE A 101 4.64 15.60 -1.96
C PHE A 101 5.92 15.68 -2.81
N LEU A 102 6.09 14.79 -3.79
CA LEU A 102 7.21 14.89 -4.73
C LEU A 102 7.10 16.17 -5.57
N ALA A 103 5.91 16.50 -6.05
CA ALA A 103 5.67 17.71 -6.84
C ALA A 103 5.88 18.99 -6.01
N ASP A 104 5.36 19.02 -4.79
CA ASP A 104 5.53 20.16 -3.87
C ASP A 104 6.98 20.33 -3.42
N GLY A 105 7.69 19.21 -3.19
CA GLY A 105 9.12 19.22 -2.91
C GLY A 105 9.97 19.76 -4.07
N ASP A 106 9.62 19.44 -5.31
CA ASP A 106 10.29 19.98 -6.49
C ASP A 106 10.01 21.48 -6.69
N SER A 107 8.75 21.90 -6.49
CA SER A 107 8.34 23.31 -6.49
C SER A 107 9.13 24.14 -5.46
N TRP A 108 9.22 23.64 -4.22
CA TRP A 108 9.98 24.28 -3.15
C TRP A 108 11.47 24.41 -3.51
N LYS A 109 12.05 23.37 -4.11
CA LYS A 109 13.45 23.38 -4.55
C LYS A 109 13.70 24.43 -5.63
N ASN A 110 12.75 24.67 -6.53
CA ASN A 110 12.85 25.73 -7.52
C ASN A 110 12.72 27.13 -6.90
N MET A 111 11.71 27.38 -6.07
CA MET A 111 11.57 28.68 -5.39
C MET A 111 12.79 29.06 -4.54
N ARG A 112 13.44 28.07 -3.91
CA ARG A 112 14.66 28.33 -3.12
C ARG A 112 15.84 28.81 -3.99
N LYS A 113 15.91 28.42 -5.26
CA LYS A 113 16.92 28.93 -6.21
C LYS A 113 16.61 30.38 -6.57
N ASP A 114 15.33 30.71 -6.75
CA ASP A 114 14.87 32.05 -7.13
C ASP A 114 15.01 33.07 -5.99
N LEU A 115 14.91 32.62 -4.72
CA LEU A 115 15.11 33.45 -3.52
C LEU A 115 16.56 33.45 -3.00
N SER A 116 17.49 32.76 -3.67
CA SER A 116 18.90 32.80 -3.31
C SER A 116 19.43 34.23 -3.50
N PRO A 117 20.16 34.83 -2.52
CA PRO A 117 20.62 36.21 -2.60
C PRO A 117 21.60 36.39 -3.78
N GLY A 118 21.06 36.80 -4.94
CA GLY A 118 21.78 36.89 -6.21
C GLY A 118 20.93 36.67 -7.47
N ALA A 119 19.66 36.24 -7.37
CA ALA A 119 18.79 36.07 -8.52
C ALA A 119 18.37 37.42 -9.16
N PRO A 120 18.37 37.55 -10.51
CA PRO A 120 17.94 38.77 -11.18
C PRO A 120 16.45 38.99 -10.93
N ARG A 121 16.13 40.16 -10.36
CA ARG A 121 14.77 40.60 -10.05
C ARG A 121 13.92 40.51 -11.32
N GLN A 122 12.89 39.65 -11.32
CA GLN A 122 11.85 39.75 -12.35
C GLN A 122 11.21 41.13 -12.21
N GLU A 123 11.46 41.98 -13.21
CA GLU A 123 10.87 43.30 -13.30
C GLU A 123 9.37 43.12 -13.51
N LEU A 124 8.58 43.59 -12.53
CA LEU A 124 7.14 43.76 -12.66
C LEU A 124 6.87 44.56 -13.94
N PRO A 125 5.98 44.11 -14.85
CA PRO A 125 5.67 44.90 -16.03
C PRO A 125 5.12 46.23 -15.54
N ALA A 126 5.79 47.31 -15.94
CA ALA A 126 5.41 48.66 -15.55
C ALA A 126 3.94 48.90 -15.88
N VAL A 127 3.15 49.21 -14.86
CA VAL A 127 1.81 49.77 -15.05
C VAL A 127 2.02 51.09 -15.79
N HIS A 128 1.71 51.11 -17.08
CA HIS A 128 1.65 52.34 -17.85
C HIS A 128 0.47 53.16 -17.35
N THR A 129 0.74 54.05 -16.40
CA THR A 129 -0.11 55.21 -16.15
C THR A 129 0.05 56.15 -17.35
N GLU A 130 -0.91 56.11 -18.28
CA GLU A 130 -1.09 57.17 -19.27
C GLU A 130 -1.70 58.38 -18.55
N GLU A 131 -0.84 59.29 -18.08
CA GLU A 131 -1.24 60.68 -17.79
C GLU A 131 -0.99 61.53 -19.04
N GLY A 132 -1.98 62.35 -19.38
CA GLY A 132 -2.25 62.82 -20.73
C GLY A 132 -1.31 63.87 -21.29
N HIS A 133 -1.48 64.10 -22.59
CA HIS A 133 -1.33 65.42 -23.22
C HIS A 133 -2.11 65.44 -24.54
N HIS A 134 -3.29 66.07 -24.52
CA HIS A 134 -3.82 66.94 -25.60
C HIS A 134 -4.87 67.88 -25.00
#